data_AF-A0A0Q5FFN0-F1
#
_entry.id   AF-A0A0Q5FFN0-F1
#
_cell.length_a   1.000
_cell.length_b   1.000
_cell.length_c   1.000
_cell.angle_alpha   90.00
_cell.angle_beta   90.00
_cell.angle_gamma   90.00
#
_symmetry.space_group_name_H-M   'P 1'
#
loop_
_entity.id
_entity.type
_entity.pdbx_description
1 polymer ?
#
loop_
_entity_poly.entity_id
_entity_poly.type
_entity_poly.pdbx_seq_one_letter_code
_entity_poly.pdbx_strand_id
1 'polypeptide(L)'
;MDDCETCDSAGVPGIGTLPWDIGATTEALIRRVDSGRMRELRHDVPLEDMIALLESDLKYTIVSFVECLDCGRVLFWGLCIRGNPILRHADRTEIDRRRWSEVPPRRRWARS
;
A
#
# COMPACT_ATOMS: atom_id res chain seq x y z
N MET A 1 24.00 -6.05 -7.40
CA MET A 1 23.62 -6.70 -6.13
C MET A 1 22.30 -6.07 -5.81
N ASP A 2 21.25 -6.65 -6.37
CA ASP A 2 20.02 -5.91 -6.71
C ASP A 2 18.90 -6.15 -5.69
N ASP A 3 19.19 -6.89 -4.61
CA ASP A 3 18.26 -7.14 -3.52
C ASP A 3 18.44 -6.10 -2.40
N CYS A 4 17.33 -5.56 -1.92
CA CYS A 4 17.26 -4.60 -0.82
C CYS A 4 16.37 -5.18 0.28
N GLU A 5 16.96 -5.43 1.44
CA GLU A 5 16.27 -6.02 2.59
C GLU A 5 15.05 -5.18 3.02
N THR A 6 15.05 -3.87 2.84
CA THR A 6 13.91 -3.03 3.25
C THR A 6 12.69 -3.18 2.34
N CYS A 7 12.84 -3.03 1.02
CA CYS A 7 11.68 -3.08 0.11
C CYS A 7 11.34 -4.48 -0.37
N ASP A 8 12.32 -5.35 -0.57
CA ASP A 8 12.07 -6.67 -1.17
C ASP A 8 11.46 -7.65 -0.14
N SER A 9 11.62 -7.36 1.16
CA SER A 9 10.98 -8.11 2.26
C SER A 9 9.69 -7.45 2.78
N ALA A 10 9.17 -6.41 2.12
CA ALA A 10 7.99 -5.68 2.61
C ALA A 10 6.70 -6.52 2.54
N GLY A 11 6.61 -7.42 1.56
CA GLY A 11 5.45 -8.29 1.36
C GLY A 11 5.45 -9.48 2.31
N VAL A 12 4.30 -9.71 2.97
CA VAL A 12 4.06 -10.93 3.73
C VAL A 12 3.23 -11.88 2.85
N PRO A 13 3.70 -13.10 2.56
CA PRO A 13 2.95 -14.06 1.74
C PRO A 13 1.55 -14.33 2.32
N GLY A 14 0.56 -14.33 1.43
CA GLY A 14 -0.83 -14.63 1.81
C GLY A 14 -1.08 -16.12 2.05
N ILE A 15 -2.27 -16.42 2.58
CA ILE A 15 -2.76 -17.80 2.72
C ILE A 15 -3.73 -18.11 1.57
N GLY A 16 -3.65 -19.33 1.02
CA GLY A 16 -4.58 -19.80 -0.01
C GLY A 16 -4.29 -19.19 -1.38
N THR A 17 -5.28 -18.49 -1.95
CA THR A 17 -5.20 -17.93 -3.31
C THR A 17 -4.70 -16.48 -3.36
N LEU A 18 -4.55 -15.83 -2.19
CA LEU A 18 -4.04 -14.48 -2.11
C LEU A 18 -2.50 -14.49 -2.19
N PRO A 19 -1.89 -13.69 -3.08
CA PRO A 19 -0.43 -13.61 -3.17
C PRO A 19 0.20 -12.95 -1.93
N TRP A 20 -0.53 -12.02 -1.31
CA TRP A 20 -0.06 -11.24 -0.16
C TRP A 20 -1.12 -11.23 0.94
N ASP A 21 -0.67 -11.32 2.20
CA ASP A 21 -1.51 -11.06 3.36
C ASP A 21 -1.75 -9.55 3.47
N ILE A 22 -3.01 -9.12 3.38
CA ILE A 22 -3.38 -7.71 3.37
C ILE A 22 -3.00 -7.02 4.69
N GLY A 23 -3.33 -7.64 5.82
CA GLY A 23 -3.10 -7.07 7.14
C GLY A 23 -1.62 -7.01 7.45
N ALA A 24 -0.94 -8.14 7.34
CA ALA A 24 0.48 -8.26 7.68
C ALA A 24 1.38 -7.46 6.73
N THR A 25 1.06 -7.37 5.43
CA THR A 25 1.82 -6.52 4.48
C THR A 25 1.63 -5.04 4.76
N THR A 26 0.39 -4.59 5.02
CA THR A 26 0.11 -3.18 5.34
C THR A 26 0.83 -2.77 6.62
N GLU A 27 0.73 -3.58 7.66
CA GLU A 27 1.42 -3.41 8.94
C GLU A 27 2.95 -3.42 8.78
N ALA A 28 3.49 -4.29 7.91
CA ALA A 28 4.92 -4.31 7.60
C ALA A 28 5.41 -3.03 6.89
N LEU A 29 4.57 -2.41 6.06
CA LEU A 29 4.86 -1.12 5.42
C LEU A 29 4.79 0.03 6.45
N ILE A 30 3.75 0.07 7.29
CA ILE A 30 3.59 1.07 8.37
C ILE A 30 4.84 1.11 9.24
N ARG A 31 5.28 -0.05 9.78
CA ARG A 31 6.49 -0.10 10.61
C ARG A 31 7.75 0.40 9.93
N ARG A 32 7.88 0.24 8.60
CA ARG A 32 9.03 0.74 7.84
C ARG A 32 8.96 2.25 7.65
N VAL A 33 7.76 2.80 7.47
CA VAL A 33 7.53 4.24 7.44
C VAL A 33 7.82 4.86 8.80
N ASP A 34 7.28 4.28 9.88
CA ASP A 34 7.49 4.73 11.25
C ASP A 34 8.96 4.66 11.67
N SER A 35 9.68 3.62 11.23
CA SER A 35 11.11 3.49 11.50
C SER A 35 11.99 4.38 10.60
N GLY A 36 11.40 5.20 9.72
CA GLY A 36 12.14 6.06 8.80
C GLY A 36 12.91 5.34 7.70
N ARG A 37 12.59 4.07 7.40
CA ARG A 37 13.19 3.29 6.30
C ARG A 37 12.41 3.42 4.99
N MET A 38 11.17 3.89 5.09
CA MET A 38 10.30 4.14 3.95
C MET A 38 9.56 5.47 4.10
N ARG A 39 9.04 5.99 3.00
CA ARG A 39 8.23 7.21 2.97
C ARG A 39 7.04 7.06 2.03
N GLU A 40 5.85 7.41 2.50
CA GLU A 40 4.67 7.53 1.63
C GLU A 40 4.85 8.68 0.63
N LEU A 41 4.71 8.39 -0.67
CA LEU A 41 4.83 9.39 -1.73
C LEU A 41 3.48 9.97 -2.12
N ARG A 42 2.55 9.10 -2.53
CA ARG A 42 1.18 9.47 -2.89
C ARG A 42 0.26 8.27 -2.69
N HIS A 43 -0.90 8.53 -2.12
CA HIS A 43 -1.82 7.50 -1.69
C HIS A 43 -3.27 8.01 -1.71
N ASP A 44 -4.24 7.10 -1.71
CA ASP A 44 -5.64 7.44 -1.50
C ASP A 44 -5.88 7.87 -0.04
N VAL A 45 -5.34 7.11 0.90
CA VAL A 45 -5.36 7.36 2.35
C VAL A 45 -4.02 6.91 2.95
N PRO A 46 -3.61 7.40 4.13
CA PRO A 46 -2.44 6.88 4.82
C PRO A 46 -2.50 5.35 4.95
N LEU A 47 -1.35 4.68 5.00
CA LEU A 47 -1.28 3.21 5.14
C LEU A 47 -2.16 2.68 6.29
N GLU A 48 -2.17 3.38 7.44
CA GLU A 48 -2.99 3.05 8.62
C GLU A 48 -4.49 2.96 8.34
N ASP A 49 -4.97 3.70 7.34
CA ASP A 49 -6.38 3.83 7.00
C ASP A 49 -6.81 2.92 5.85
N MET A 50 -5.86 2.30 5.13
CA MET A 50 -6.16 1.53 3.92
C MET A 50 -7.12 0.37 4.19
N ILE A 51 -6.94 -0.35 5.31
CA ILE A 51 -7.79 -1.50 5.66
C ILE A 51 -9.19 -1.04 6.06
N ALA A 52 -9.31 0.03 6.86
CA ALA A 52 -10.62 0.57 7.24
C ALA A 52 -11.42 1.05 6.02
N LEU A 53 -10.76 1.69 5.05
CA LEU A 53 -11.39 2.08 3.80
C LEU A 53 -11.75 0.86 2.93
N LEU A 54 -10.92 -0.18 2.91
CA LEU A 54 -11.20 -1.43 2.19
C LEU A 54 -12.45 -2.11 2.75
N GLU A 55 -12.53 -2.28 4.07
CA GLU A 55 -13.66 -2.91 4.76
C GLU A 55 -14.98 -2.13 4.62
N SER A 56 -14.92 -0.83 4.29
CA SER A 56 -16.12 -0.01 4.11
C SER A 56 -16.86 -0.29 2.79
N ASP A 57 -16.21 -0.95 1.84
CA ASP A 57 -16.67 -1.15 0.47
C ASP A 57 -17.02 0.13 -0.31
N LEU A 58 -16.68 1.32 0.20
CA LEU A 58 -17.05 2.61 -0.41
C LEU A 58 -16.14 3.02 -1.58
N LYS A 59 -14.99 2.36 -1.74
CA LYS A 59 -14.02 2.64 -2.81
C LYS A 59 -13.45 1.34 -3.37
N TYR A 60 -13.57 1.16 -4.68
CA TYR A 60 -13.26 -0.11 -5.34
C TYR A 60 -11.78 -0.51 -5.27
N THR A 61 -10.86 0.45 -5.44
CA THR A 61 -9.41 0.23 -5.35
C THR A 61 -8.79 1.27 -4.44
N ILE A 62 -7.83 0.87 -3.60
CA ILE A 62 -7.12 1.73 -2.65
C ILE A 62 -5.64 1.52 -2.87
N VAL A 63 -4.89 2.60 -3.09
CA VAL A 63 -3.49 2.53 -3.49
C VAL A 63 -2.61 3.44 -2.64
N SER A 64 -1.41 2.95 -2.36
CA SER A 64 -0.30 3.73 -1.85
C SER A 64 0.97 3.47 -2.66
N PHE A 65 1.72 4.53 -2.96
CA PHE A 65 3.10 4.45 -3.43
C PHE A 65 4.03 4.79 -2.27
N VAL A 66 4.99 3.89 -2.00
CA VAL A 66 5.90 4.00 -0.87
C VAL A 66 7.34 3.93 -1.39
N GLU A 67 8.16 4.92 -1.08
CA GLU A 67 9.58 4.94 -1.42
C GLU A 67 10.41 4.23 -0.35
N CYS A 68 11.31 3.35 -0.77
CA CYS A 68 12.39 2.83 0.06
C CYS A 68 13.48 3.87 0.20
N LEU A 69 13.81 4.26 1.42
CA LEU A 69 14.84 5.26 1.67
C LEU A 69 16.27 4.67 1.65
N ASP A 70 16.39 3.35 1.69
CA ASP A 70 17.70 2.67 1.59
C ASP A 70 18.19 2.54 0.15
N CYS A 71 17.28 2.32 -0.83
CA CYS A 71 17.64 2.07 -2.22
C CYS A 71 16.95 2.99 -3.25
N GLY A 72 16.04 3.87 -2.82
CA GLY A 72 15.32 4.83 -3.67
C GLY A 72 14.21 4.22 -4.54
N ARG A 73 14.03 2.89 -4.53
CA ARG A 73 12.96 2.21 -5.28
C ARG A 73 11.59 2.51 -4.71
N VAL A 74 10.57 2.49 -5.57
CA VAL A 74 9.17 2.72 -5.18
C VAL A 74 8.41 1.40 -5.21
N LEU A 75 7.66 1.14 -4.16
CA LEU A 75 6.65 0.09 -4.09
C LEU A 75 5.27 0.66 -4.41
N PHE A 76 4.53 -0.09 -5.22
CA PHE A 76 3.09 0.05 -5.33
C PHE A 76 2.43 -0.97 -4.40
N TRP A 77 1.59 -0.49 -3.49
CA TRP A 77 0.69 -1.31 -2.69
C TRP A 77 -0.76 -0.99 -3.05
N GLY A 78 -1.48 -2.00 -3.56
CA GLY A 78 -2.85 -1.84 -4.02
C GLY A 78 -3.78 -2.89 -3.45
N LEU A 79 -4.92 -2.42 -2.91
CA LEU A 79 -6.01 -3.23 -2.41
C LEU A 79 -7.24 -3.08 -3.31
N CYS A 80 -8.05 -4.13 -3.36
CA CYS A 80 -9.29 -4.17 -4.14
C CYS A 80 -10.34 -4.98 -3.38
N ILE A 81 -11.57 -4.49 -3.30
CA ILE A 81 -12.68 -5.18 -2.60
C ILE A 81 -12.94 -6.59 -3.19
N ARG A 82 -12.71 -6.76 -4.51
CA ARG A 82 -13.02 -7.99 -5.25
C ARG A 82 -11.82 -8.56 -6.01
N GLY A 83 -10.61 -8.25 -5.58
CA GLY A 83 -9.40 -8.66 -6.27
C GLY A 83 -8.27 -8.96 -5.31
N ASN A 84 -7.25 -9.63 -5.84
CA ASN A 84 -6.04 -9.90 -5.07
C ASN A 84 -5.28 -8.60 -4.79
N PRO A 85 -4.66 -8.47 -3.60
CA PRO A 85 -3.74 -7.37 -3.34
C PRO A 85 -2.56 -7.44 -4.30
N ILE A 86 -2.01 -6.27 -4.64
CA ILE A 86 -0.85 -6.13 -5.52
C ILE A 86 0.23 -5.40 -4.74
N LEU A 87 1.34 -6.10 -4.50
CA LEU A 87 2.61 -5.50 -4.11
C LEU A 87 3.63 -5.70 -5.23
N ARG A 88 4.24 -4.63 -5.71
CA ARG A 88 5.31 -4.71 -6.72
C ARG A 88 6.18 -3.46 -6.72
N HIS A 89 7.33 -3.55 -7.36
CA HIS A 89 8.11 -2.37 -7.72
C HIS A 89 7.36 -1.55 -8.78
N ALA A 90 7.47 -0.24 -8.68
CA ALA A 90 6.83 0.70 -9.59
C ALA A 90 7.83 1.77 -10.03
N ASP A 91 7.62 2.25 -11.26
CA ASP A 91 8.31 3.45 -11.73
C ASP A 91 7.68 4.69 -11.10
N ARG A 92 8.49 5.69 -10.73
CA ARG A 92 7.98 6.91 -10.08
C ARG A 92 6.99 7.66 -10.97
N THR A 93 7.13 7.60 -12.29
CA THR A 93 6.19 8.22 -13.25
C THR A 93 4.81 7.59 -13.23
N GLU A 94 4.64 6.39 -12.67
CA GLU A 94 3.32 5.78 -12.48
C GLU A 94 2.45 6.58 -11.50
N ILE A 95 3.07 7.29 -10.54
CA ILE A 95 2.37 8.14 -9.57
C ILE A 95 1.55 9.22 -10.28
N ASP A 96 2.18 9.88 -11.26
CA ASP A 96 1.59 10.99 -12.01
C ASP A 96 0.61 10.52 -13.08
N ARG A 97 0.88 9.37 -13.70
CA ARG A 97 0.00 8.78 -14.73
C ARG A 97 -1.24 8.13 -14.15
N ARG A 98 -1.24 7.81 -12.85
CA ARG A 98 -2.38 7.14 -12.20
C ARG A 98 -3.60 8.04 -12.20
N ARG A 99 -4.73 7.51 -12.69
CA ARG A 99 -6.04 8.14 -12.53
C ARG A 99 -6.55 7.90 -11.11
N TRP A 100 -6.45 8.92 -10.27
CA TRP A 100 -6.98 8.91 -8.91
C TRP A 100 -8.50 9.08 -8.92
N SER A 101 -9.21 8.16 -8.28
CA SER A 101 -10.65 8.31 -8.02
C SER A 101 -10.86 9.01 -6.68
N GLU A 102 -12.00 9.66 -6.52
CA GLU A 102 -12.34 10.34 -5.26
C GLU A 102 -12.28 9.36 -4.08
N VAL A 103 -11.82 9.87 -2.94
CA VAL A 103 -11.85 9.15 -1.66
C VAL A 103 -13.09 9.61 -0.91
N PRO A 104 -14.02 8.70 -0.55
CA PRO A 104 -15.19 9.05 0.24
C PRO A 104 -14.80 9.78 1.54
N PRO A 105 -15.62 10.73 2.04
CA PRO A 105 -15.27 11.45 3.27
C PRO A 105 -14.96 10.53 4.46
N ARG A 106 -13.85 10.79 5.18
CA ARG A 106 -13.33 9.96 6.29
C ARG A 106 -14.39 9.51 7.30
N ARG A 107 -15.31 10.41 7.68
CA ARG A 107 -16.43 10.13 8.60
C ARG A 107 -17.36 8.99 8.19
N ARG A 108 -17.31 8.53 6.93
CA ARG A 108 -18.14 7.42 6.42
C ARG A 108 -17.53 6.03 6.64
N TRP A 109 -16.23 5.95 6.92
CA TRP A 109 -15.50 4.69 6.96
C TRP A 109 -14.48 4.57 8.10
N ALA A 110 -13.97 5.69 8.62
CA ALA A 110 -13.12 5.65 9.81
C ALA A 110 -13.95 5.25 11.03
N ARG A 111 -13.50 4.22 11.76
CA ARG A 111 -14.07 3.87 13.07
C ARG A 111 -13.60 4.90 14.09
N SER A 112 -14.55 5.45 14.85
CA SER A 112 -14.35 6.37 15.96
C SER A 112 -13.69 5.70 17.16
#